data_AF-A0A8T7I5M1-F1
#
_entry.id   AF-A0A8T7I5M1-F1
#
_cell.length_a   1.000
_cell.length_b   1.000
_cell.length_c   1.000
_cell.angle_alpha   90.00
_cell.angle_beta   90.00
_cell.angle_gamma   90.00
#
_symmetry.space_group_name_H-M   'P 1'
#
loop_
_entity.id
_entity.type
_entity.pdbx_description
1 polymer ?
#
loop_
_entity_poly.entity_id
_entity_poly.type
_entity_poly.pdbx_seq_one_letter_code
_entity_poly.pdbx_strand_id
1 'polypeptide(L)'
;MAASKAQPQVDMLSQLRDIHAPDPVSWWPLAPGWWILLVLIVGVLSWLTYYLWNRKPEIKLSTLALNELNSIAAKTPSTQSLAEAIQLLRRLLMARVDKASFASISLLSVVEFIQNSKLATIKDSSIELFKNKQYAPDFSISVEQWQTLQEDLRKIITIVETESTKISSWVNQNNNPPLAQGFAHD
;
A
#
# COMPACT_ATOMS: atom_id res chain seq x y z
N MET A 1 -11.22 -109.22 23.68
CA MET A 1 -10.44 -108.51 22.64
C MET A 1 -11.29 -107.34 22.15
N ALA A 2 -11.19 -106.18 22.81
CA ALA A 2 -12.03 -105.02 22.52
C ALA A 2 -11.26 -104.00 21.68
N ALA A 3 -11.93 -103.55 20.61
CA ALA A 3 -11.40 -102.80 19.50
C ALA A 3 -10.92 -101.39 19.87
N SER A 4 -9.78 -101.02 19.28
CA SER A 4 -9.32 -99.65 19.15
C SER A 4 -10.34 -98.83 18.36
N LYS A 5 -10.89 -97.77 18.94
CA LYS A 5 -11.61 -96.71 18.22
C LYS A 5 -10.75 -95.47 18.20
N ALA A 6 -10.17 -95.23 17.03
CA ALA A 6 -9.53 -93.98 16.68
C ALA A 6 -10.55 -92.83 16.68
N GLN A 7 -10.19 -91.77 17.43
CA GLN A 7 -10.52 -90.34 17.24
C GLN A 7 -11.98 -89.88 17.41
N PRO A 8 -12.15 -88.69 18.01
CA PRO A 8 -12.29 -87.51 17.17
C PRO A 8 -11.27 -86.44 17.57
N GLN A 9 -10.07 -86.54 17.00
CA GLN A 9 -9.09 -85.43 16.95
C GLN A 9 -9.44 -84.47 15.80
N VAL A 10 -10.74 -84.31 15.51
CA VAL A 10 -11.23 -83.45 14.42
C VAL A 10 -11.80 -82.14 14.97
N ASP A 11 -11.99 -82.03 16.30
CA ASP A 11 -12.69 -80.87 16.88
C ASP A 11 -11.81 -79.81 17.53
N MET A 12 -10.49 -79.98 17.51
CA MET A 12 -9.55 -78.93 17.95
C MET A 12 -8.95 -78.13 16.78
N LEU A 13 -8.95 -78.68 15.57
CA LEU A 13 -8.49 -77.97 14.36
C LEU A 13 -9.59 -77.13 13.72
N SER A 14 -10.86 -77.48 13.95
CA SER A 14 -12.05 -76.71 13.52
C SER A 14 -12.19 -75.38 14.28
N GLN A 15 -11.70 -75.30 15.52
CA GLN A 15 -11.72 -74.07 16.33
C GLN A 15 -10.59 -73.08 16.02
N LEU A 16 -9.59 -73.46 15.22
CA LEU A 16 -8.44 -72.61 14.92
C LEU A 16 -8.60 -71.79 13.63
N ARG A 17 -9.79 -71.80 13.02
CA ARG A 17 -10.07 -71.14 11.75
C ARG A 17 -11.20 -70.12 11.82
N ASP A 18 -11.24 -69.37 12.91
CA ASP A 18 -12.05 -68.14 13.01
C ASP A 18 -11.20 -66.99 13.59
N ILE A 19 -10.05 -66.75 12.98
CA ILE A 19 -9.43 -65.43 13.05
C ILE A 19 -10.10 -64.61 11.95
N HIS A 20 -11.22 -63.98 12.29
CA HIS A 20 -11.74 -62.87 11.51
C HIS A 20 -10.60 -61.84 11.38
N ALA A 21 -10.10 -61.63 10.16
CA ALA A 21 -9.36 -60.41 9.88
C ALA A 21 -10.31 -59.24 10.19
N PRO A 22 -9.93 -58.26 11.04
CA PRO A 22 -10.75 -57.09 11.19
C PRO A 22 -10.89 -56.47 9.80
N ASP A 23 -12.13 -56.10 9.44
CA ASP A 23 -12.47 -55.39 8.22
C ASP A 23 -11.39 -54.36 7.87
N PRO A 24 -11.00 -54.21 6.59
CA PRO A 24 -9.95 -53.29 6.17
C PRO A 24 -10.24 -51.94 6.79
N VAL A 25 -9.37 -51.52 7.72
CA VAL A 25 -9.52 -50.37 8.62
C VAL A 25 -10.44 -49.36 7.97
N SER A 26 -11.71 -49.39 8.38
CA SER A 26 -12.72 -48.44 7.92
C SER A 26 -12.06 -47.08 8.05
N TRP A 27 -11.81 -46.45 6.92
CA TRP A 27 -11.01 -45.25 6.75
C TRP A 27 -11.68 -44.00 7.38
N TRP A 28 -12.48 -44.19 8.44
CA TRP A 28 -13.38 -43.23 9.05
C TRP A 28 -13.75 -43.61 10.50
N PRO A 29 -14.01 -42.66 11.41
CA PRO A 29 -14.14 -41.25 11.14
C PRO A 29 -12.77 -40.60 11.26
N LEU A 30 -12.35 -39.85 10.24
CA LEU A 30 -11.45 -38.74 10.50
C LEU A 30 -12.08 -37.99 11.67
N ALA A 31 -11.49 -38.14 12.87
CA ALA A 31 -12.08 -37.63 14.10
C ALA A 31 -12.53 -36.19 13.84
N PRO A 32 -13.79 -35.81 14.15
CA PRO A 32 -14.34 -34.50 13.77
C PRO A 32 -13.49 -33.30 14.21
N GLY A 33 -12.53 -33.52 15.12
CA GLY A 33 -11.48 -32.57 15.48
C GLY A 33 -10.56 -32.10 14.34
N TRP A 34 -10.38 -32.87 13.25
CA TRP A 34 -9.61 -32.40 12.09
C TRP A 34 -10.33 -31.31 11.31
N TRP A 35 -11.66 -31.40 11.21
CA TRP A 35 -12.46 -30.34 10.61
C TRP A 35 -12.35 -29.05 11.42
N ILE A 36 -12.35 -29.15 12.76
CA ILE A 36 -12.10 -28.01 13.65
C ILE A 36 -10.70 -27.43 13.39
N LEU A 37 -9.69 -28.27 13.25
CA LEU A 37 -8.32 -27.84 12.93
C LEU A 37 -8.25 -27.13 11.57
N LEU A 38 -8.92 -27.67 10.54
CA LEU A 38 -9.00 -27.09 9.21
C LEU A 38 -9.70 -25.72 9.24
N VAL A 39 -10.84 -25.61 9.91
CA VAL A 39 -11.58 -24.35 10.07
C VAL A 39 -10.73 -23.33 10.82
N LEU A 40 -10.01 -23.76 11.85
CA LEU A 40 -9.12 -22.88 12.62
C LEU A 40 -7.96 -22.38 11.75
N ILE A 41 -7.32 -23.26 10.98
CA ILE A 41 -6.24 -22.88 10.04
C ILE A 41 -6.76 -21.90 9.00
N VAL A 42 -7.90 -22.18 8.37
CA VAL A 42 -8.51 -21.30 7.36
C VAL A 42 -8.92 -19.97 7.98
N GLY A 43 -9.47 -19.96 9.20
CA GLY A 43 -9.83 -18.76 9.93
C GLY A 43 -8.61 -17.89 10.26
N VAL A 44 -7.52 -18.50 10.73
CA VAL A 44 -6.26 -17.80 10.98
C VAL A 44 -5.66 -17.26 9.68
N LEU A 45 -5.65 -18.05 8.59
CA LEU A 45 -5.18 -17.57 7.29
C LEU A 45 -6.04 -16.43 6.75
N SER A 46 -7.36 -16.52 6.88
CA SER A 46 -8.30 -15.48 6.44
C SER A 46 -8.15 -14.21 7.26
N TRP A 47 -8.00 -14.35 8.58
CA TRP A 47 -7.72 -13.22 9.47
C TRP A 47 -6.36 -12.60 9.14
N LEU A 48 -5.32 -13.42 8.96
CA LEU A 48 -3.97 -12.94 8.67
C LEU A 48 -3.91 -12.26 7.30
N THR A 49 -4.54 -12.84 6.28
CA THR A 49 -4.65 -12.22 4.95
C THR A 49 -5.48 -10.95 4.98
N TYR A 50 -6.61 -10.92 5.69
CA TYR A 50 -7.40 -9.69 5.89
C TYR A 50 -6.61 -8.61 6.63
N TYR A 51 -5.91 -8.99 7.71
CA TYR A 51 -5.07 -8.08 8.50
C TYR A 51 -3.90 -7.53 7.68
N LEU A 52 -3.22 -8.38 6.91
CA LEU A 52 -2.12 -7.99 6.03
C LEU A 52 -2.62 -7.22 4.80
N TRP A 53 -3.82 -7.47 4.30
CA TRP A 53 -4.39 -6.74 3.16
C TRP A 53 -4.94 -5.37 3.59
N ASN A 54 -5.50 -5.24 4.79
CA ASN A 54 -5.81 -3.94 5.38
C ASN A 54 -4.55 -3.16 5.71
N ARG A 55 -3.46 -3.86 6.06
CA ARG A 55 -2.11 -3.28 6.08
C ARG A 55 -1.51 -3.34 4.68
N LYS A 56 -2.17 -2.74 3.68
CA LYS A 56 -1.50 -2.42 2.43
C LYS A 56 -0.16 -1.81 2.81
N PRO A 57 0.98 -2.47 2.52
CA PRO A 57 2.21 -1.74 2.53
C PRO A 57 2.00 -0.79 1.38
N GLU A 58 1.54 0.43 1.66
CA GLU A 58 1.74 1.52 0.76
C GLU A 58 3.25 1.48 0.53
N ILE A 59 3.66 0.93 -0.62
CA ILE A 59 4.95 1.25 -1.19
C ILE A 59 4.82 2.74 -1.32
N LYS A 60 5.33 3.42 -0.29
CA LYS A 60 5.08 4.82 -0.01
C LYS A 60 5.39 5.54 -1.31
N LEU A 61 4.40 6.12 -1.98
CA LEU A 61 4.67 6.75 -3.28
C LEU A 61 5.78 7.80 -3.12
N SER A 62 5.90 8.36 -1.92
CA SER A 62 7.04 9.16 -1.47
C SER A 62 8.40 8.46 -1.59
N THR A 63 8.57 7.17 -1.26
CA THR A 63 9.88 6.50 -1.39
C THR A 63 10.29 6.31 -2.84
N LEU A 64 9.33 5.95 -3.72
CA LEU A 64 9.57 5.89 -5.16
C LEU A 64 9.95 7.27 -5.72
N ALA A 65 9.21 8.31 -5.32
CA ALA A 65 9.46 9.66 -5.77
C ALA A 65 10.75 10.26 -5.17
N LEU A 66 11.14 9.89 -3.96
CA LEU A 66 12.43 10.28 -3.38
C LEU A 66 13.59 9.64 -4.13
N ASN A 67 13.45 8.38 -4.57
CA ASN A 67 14.43 7.72 -5.42
C ASN A 67 14.53 8.39 -6.79
N GLU A 68 13.40 8.71 -7.41
CA GLU A 68 13.38 9.40 -8.70
C GLU A 68 13.96 10.83 -8.58
N LEU A 69 13.68 11.54 -7.47
CA LEU A 69 14.32 12.81 -7.14
C LEU A 69 15.83 12.67 -6.97
N ASN A 70 16.33 11.60 -6.33
CA ASN A 70 17.77 11.32 -6.23
C ASN A 70 18.41 11.14 -7.62
N SER A 71 17.74 10.45 -8.53
CA SER A 71 18.22 10.25 -9.90
C SER A 71 18.26 11.57 -10.69
N ILE A 72 17.25 12.44 -10.52
CA ILE A 72 17.24 13.78 -11.13
C ILE A 72 18.32 14.67 -10.49
N ALA A 73 18.53 14.53 -9.17
CA ALA A 73 19.51 15.29 -8.42
C ALA A 73 20.95 14.99 -8.81
N ALA A 74 21.23 13.76 -9.24
CA ALA A 74 22.52 13.34 -9.76
C ALA A 74 22.86 13.92 -11.15
N LYS A 75 21.87 14.46 -11.88
CA LYS A 75 22.07 15.13 -13.17
C LYS A 75 22.59 16.55 -12.96
N THR A 76 23.18 17.12 -14.02
CA THR A 76 23.62 18.52 -14.03
C THR A 76 22.44 19.48 -13.85
N PRO A 77 22.63 20.58 -13.09
CA PRO A 77 21.57 21.58 -12.89
C PRO A 77 21.22 22.21 -14.22
N SER A 78 20.02 21.91 -14.71
CA SER A 78 19.51 22.38 -16.00
C SER A 78 18.03 22.71 -15.88
N THR A 79 17.53 23.53 -16.80
CA THR A 79 16.09 23.84 -16.90
C THR A 79 15.25 22.57 -17.08
N GLN A 80 15.82 21.54 -17.73
CA GLN A 80 15.23 20.21 -17.88
C GLN A 80 15.14 19.44 -16.56
N SER A 81 16.21 19.39 -15.75
CA SER A 81 16.18 18.69 -14.46
C SER A 81 15.22 19.35 -13.48
N LEU A 82 15.14 20.69 -13.47
CA LEU A 82 14.13 21.43 -12.74
C LEU A 82 12.72 21.10 -13.24
N ALA A 83 12.55 20.89 -14.55
CA ALA A 83 11.28 20.52 -15.10
C ALA A 83 10.80 19.13 -14.68
N GLU A 84 11.70 18.16 -14.72
CA GLU A 84 11.45 16.80 -14.24
C GLU A 84 11.09 16.81 -12.75
N ALA A 85 11.82 17.56 -11.91
CA ALA A 85 11.55 17.65 -10.47
C ALA A 85 10.15 18.22 -10.16
N ILE A 86 9.74 19.26 -10.90
CA ILE A 86 8.39 19.85 -10.79
C ILE A 86 7.30 18.88 -11.26
N GLN A 87 7.53 18.16 -12.36
CA GLN A 87 6.58 17.17 -12.87
C GLN A 87 6.42 16.00 -11.89
N LEU A 88 7.51 15.58 -11.25
CA LEU A 88 7.50 14.57 -10.19
C LEU A 88 6.63 15.01 -9.01
N LEU A 89 6.81 16.24 -8.52
CA LEU A 89 5.96 16.78 -7.46
C LEU A 89 4.49 16.86 -7.89
N ARG A 90 4.22 17.30 -9.12
CA ARG A 90 2.86 17.36 -9.68
C ARG A 90 2.22 15.97 -9.75
N ARG A 91 2.96 14.97 -10.20
CA ARG A 91 2.51 13.57 -10.26
C ARG A 91 2.22 13.01 -8.87
N LEU A 92 3.06 13.31 -7.88
CA LEU A 92 2.82 12.93 -6.49
C LEU A 92 1.54 13.54 -5.94
N LEU A 93 1.33 14.84 -6.16
CA LEU A 93 0.12 15.53 -5.70
C LEU A 93 -1.12 14.96 -6.38
N MET A 94 -1.09 14.68 -7.68
CA MET A 94 -2.20 14.02 -8.40
C MET A 94 -2.46 12.58 -7.93
N ALA A 95 -1.47 11.91 -7.37
CA ALA A 95 -1.62 10.55 -6.85
C ALA A 95 -2.15 10.53 -5.41
N ARG A 96 -1.91 11.59 -4.63
CA ARG A 96 -2.30 11.71 -3.21
C ARG A 96 -3.56 12.57 -2.99
N VAL A 97 -3.78 13.57 -3.83
CA VAL A 97 -4.97 14.42 -3.87
C VAL A 97 -5.86 13.91 -5.00
N ASP A 98 -7.18 13.98 -4.82
CA ASP A 98 -8.12 13.54 -5.85
C ASP A 98 -7.80 14.19 -7.21
N LYS A 99 -7.63 13.33 -8.23
CA LYS A 99 -7.12 13.71 -9.56
C LYS A 99 -7.99 14.77 -10.22
N ALA A 100 -9.30 14.70 -9.99
CA ALA A 100 -10.26 15.68 -10.50
C ALA A 100 -10.05 17.05 -9.85
N SER A 101 -9.85 17.08 -8.53
CA SER A 101 -9.65 18.32 -7.78
C SER A 101 -8.29 18.98 -8.05
N PHE A 102 -7.22 18.24 -8.29
CA PHE A 102 -5.93 18.86 -8.57
C PHE A 102 -5.82 19.40 -10.02
N ALA A 103 -6.65 18.93 -10.95
CA ALA A 103 -6.57 19.35 -12.36
C ALA A 103 -6.85 20.85 -12.56
N SER A 104 -7.70 21.44 -11.73
CA SER A 104 -8.06 22.87 -11.74
C SER A 104 -7.09 23.76 -10.93
N ILE A 105 -6.24 23.18 -10.07
CA ILE A 105 -5.39 23.93 -9.15
C ILE A 105 -3.93 23.96 -9.65
N SER A 106 -3.28 25.12 -9.52
CA SER A 106 -1.86 25.27 -9.87
C SER A 106 -0.95 24.63 -8.81
N LEU A 107 0.20 24.11 -9.23
CA LEU A 107 1.19 23.60 -8.27
C LEU A 107 1.66 24.70 -7.31
N LEU A 108 1.79 25.93 -7.82
CA LEU A 108 2.25 27.09 -7.06
C LEU A 108 1.30 27.41 -5.90
N SER A 109 -0.02 27.39 -6.13
CA SER A 109 -1.01 27.63 -5.06
C SER A 109 -0.95 26.58 -3.95
N VAL A 110 -0.57 25.33 -4.26
CA VAL A 110 -0.37 24.30 -3.24
C VAL A 110 0.91 24.56 -2.44
N VAL A 111 1.98 24.97 -3.11
CA VAL A 111 3.24 25.33 -2.45
C VAL A 111 3.06 26.54 -1.52
N GLU A 112 2.34 27.57 -1.97
CA GLU A 112 1.99 28.75 -1.16
C GLU A 112 1.10 28.37 0.03
N PHE A 113 0.14 27.45 -0.15
CA PHE A 113 -0.64 26.92 0.96
C PHE A 113 0.24 26.17 1.98
N ILE A 114 1.17 25.33 1.54
CA ILE A 114 2.08 24.59 2.43
C ILE A 114 2.96 25.55 3.25
N GLN A 115 3.44 26.63 2.61
CA GLN A 115 4.20 27.68 3.30
C GLN A 115 3.33 28.44 4.31
N ASN A 116 2.13 28.85 3.91
CA ASN A 116 1.21 29.62 4.75
C ASN A 116 0.64 28.81 5.93
N SER A 117 0.39 27.51 5.71
CA SER A 117 -0.04 26.57 6.75
C SER A 117 1.10 26.17 7.71
N LYS A 118 2.32 26.71 7.51
CA LYS A 118 3.54 26.40 8.28
C LYS A 118 3.86 24.89 8.31
N LEU A 119 3.37 24.14 7.34
CA LEU A 119 3.61 22.70 7.25
C LEU A 119 5.07 22.45 6.81
N ALA A 120 5.60 23.28 5.90
CA ALA A 120 7.00 23.25 5.48
C ALA A 120 7.59 24.66 5.42
N THR A 121 8.82 24.83 5.90
CA THR A 121 9.61 26.04 5.61
C THR A 121 10.29 25.87 4.26
N ILE A 122 9.73 26.51 3.24
CA ILE A 122 10.26 26.54 1.87
C ILE A 122 10.99 27.88 1.71
N LYS A 123 12.21 27.90 1.17
CA LYS A 123 12.92 29.16 0.93
C LYS A 123 12.30 29.93 -0.23
N ASP A 124 12.30 31.26 -0.15
CA ASP A 124 11.75 32.13 -1.19
C ASP A 124 12.45 31.95 -2.54
N SER A 125 13.75 31.63 -2.54
CA SER A 125 14.51 31.29 -3.76
C SER A 125 13.94 30.07 -4.49
N SER A 126 13.43 29.07 -3.77
CA SER A 126 12.77 27.91 -4.38
C SER A 126 11.44 28.33 -5.04
N ILE A 127 10.67 29.20 -4.39
CA ILE A 127 9.40 29.73 -4.90
C ILE A 127 9.61 30.57 -6.15
N GLU A 128 10.65 31.38 -6.17
CA GLU A 128 11.06 32.14 -7.36
C GLU A 128 11.43 31.23 -8.53
N LEU A 129 12.12 30.11 -8.28
CA LEU A 129 12.40 29.12 -9.34
C LEU A 129 11.12 28.47 -9.89
N PHE A 130 10.17 28.14 -9.03
CA PHE A 130 8.87 27.59 -9.45
C PHE A 130 8.08 28.60 -10.28
N LYS A 131 8.07 29.88 -9.87
CA LYS A 131 7.45 30.99 -10.62
C LYS A 131 8.16 31.20 -11.95
N ASN A 132 9.48 31.37 -11.93
CA ASN A 132 10.26 31.72 -13.11
C ASN A 132 10.21 30.64 -14.19
N LYS A 133 10.18 29.35 -13.86
CA LYS A 133 10.02 28.32 -14.89
C LYS A 133 8.64 28.33 -15.57
N GLN A 134 7.61 28.90 -14.95
CA GLN A 134 6.32 29.08 -15.60
C GLN A 134 6.35 30.25 -16.62
N TYR A 135 7.30 31.18 -16.47
CA TYR A 135 7.36 32.44 -17.25
C TYR A 135 8.63 32.64 -18.10
N ALA A 136 9.72 31.90 -17.85
CA ALA A 136 11.03 32.07 -18.48
C ALA A 136 11.73 30.70 -18.71
N PRO A 137 11.73 30.17 -19.95
CA PRO A 137 12.27 28.85 -20.26
C PRO A 137 13.81 28.76 -20.26
N ASP A 138 14.55 29.88 -20.26
CA ASP A 138 16.01 29.92 -20.45
C ASP A 138 16.75 30.55 -19.26
N PHE A 139 16.42 30.11 -18.04
CA PHE A 139 17.04 30.60 -16.80
C PHE A 139 18.22 29.71 -16.38
N SER A 140 19.38 30.31 -16.12
CA SER A 140 20.56 29.61 -15.60
C SER A 140 20.42 29.35 -14.09
N ILE A 141 20.32 28.07 -13.71
CA ILE A 141 20.14 27.66 -12.31
C ILE A 141 21.51 27.48 -11.66
N SER A 142 21.78 28.23 -10.59
CA SER A 142 23.01 28.08 -9.80
C SER A 142 23.01 26.75 -9.04
N VAL A 143 24.20 26.15 -8.83
CA VAL A 143 24.35 24.90 -8.07
C VAL A 143 23.78 25.02 -6.64
N GLU A 144 23.96 26.17 -6.00
CA GLU A 144 23.43 26.44 -4.65
C GLU A 144 21.89 26.52 -4.60
N GLN A 145 21.30 27.14 -5.63
CA GLN A 145 19.86 27.23 -5.80
C GLN A 145 19.27 25.83 -6.04
N TRP A 146 19.95 25.00 -6.83
CA TRP A 146 19.59 23.62 -7.09
C TRP A 146 19.59 22.77 -5.82
N GLN A 147 20.63 22.88 -4.99
CA GLN A 147 20.72 22.16 -3.72
C GLN A 147 19.60 22.55 -2.74
N THR A 148 19.33 23.85 -2.62
CA THR A 148 18.24 24.36 -1.77
C THR A 148 16.88 23.81 -2.22
N LEU A 149 16.63 23.83 -3.53
CA LEU A 149 15.37 23.32 -4.10
C LEU A 149 15.22 21.81 -3.86
N GLN A 150 16.29 21.03 -3.94
CA GLN A 150 16.23 19.59 -3.64
C GLN A 150 15.85 19.32 -2.18
N GLU A 151 16.43 20.07 -1.24
CA GLU A 151 16.14 19.92 0.18
C GLU A 151 14.68 20.27 0.48
N ASP A 152 14.20 21.37 -0.10
CA ASP A 152 12.81 21.80 0.04
C ASP A 152 11.85 20.80 -0.61
N LEU A 153 12.17 20.24 -1.78
CA LEU A 153 11.38 19.19 -2.41
C LEU A 153 11.30 17.93 -1.54
N ARG A 154 12.39 17.49 -0.92
CA ARG A 154 12.36 16.36 0.03
C ARG A 154 11.43 16.63 1.22
N LYS A 155 11.48 17.84 1.78
CA LYS A 155 10.59 18.26 2.86
C LYS A 155 9.13 18.18 2.40
N ILE A 156 8.81 18.77 1.25
CA ILE A 156 7.45 18.76 0.68
C ILE A 156 6.97 17.32 0.44
N ILE A 157 7.78 16.45 -0.17
CA ILE A 157 7.40 15.06 -0.44
C ILE A 157 7.07 14.31 0.86
N THR A 158 7.86 14.54 1.92
CA THR A 158 7.63 13.91 3.24
C THR A 158 6.36 14.43 3.92
N ILE A 159 6.08 15.72 3.77
CA ILE A 159 4.90 16.36 4.36
C ILE A 159 3.63 15.99 3.61
N VAL A 160 3.67 15.95 2.28
CA VAL A 160 2.55 15.52 1.44
C VAL A 160 2.12 14.09 1.79
N GLU A 161 3.08 13.24 2.18
CA GLU A 161 2.80 11.88 2.67
C GLU A 161 2.09 11.90 4.04
N THR A 162 2.54 12.76 4.96
CA THR A 162 2.08 12.80 6.36
C THR A 162 0.75 13.54 6.52
N GLU A 163 0.52 14.58 5.72
CA GLU A 163 -0.57 15.55 5.86
C GLU A 163 -1.48 15.57 4.62
N SER A 164 -1.54 14.46 3.87
CA SER A 164 -2.34 14.31 2.64
C SER A 164 -3.83 14.65 2.83
N THR A 165 -4.38 14.43 4.03
CA THR A 165 -5.78 14.74 4.37
C THR A 165 -6.05 16.23 4.48
N LYS A 166 -5.10 17.03 5.01
CA LYS A 166 -5.22 18.50 5.07
C LYS A 166 -5.07 19.14 3.70
N ILE A 167 -4.17 18.61 2.88
CA ILE A 167 -3.96 19.10 1.51
C ILE A 167 -5.20 18.78 0.66
N SER A 168 -5.72 17.56 0.75
CA SER A 168 -6.93 17.18 0.00
C SER A 168 -8.18 17.95 0.47
N SER A 169 -8.32 18.23 1.77
CA SER A 169 -9.43 19.05 2.26
C SER A 169 -9.36 20.50 1.77
N TRP A 170 -8.18 21.12 1.78
CA TRP A 170 -7.99 22.47 1.23
C TRP A 170 -8.21 22.52 -0.29
N VAL A 171 -7.69 21.54 -1.04
CA VAL A 171 -7.89 21.44 -2.49
C VAL A 171 -9.37 21.30 -2.82
N ASN A 172 -10.11 20.46 -2.09
CA ASN A 172 -11.56 20.32 -2.29
C ASN A 172 -12.33 21.61 -1.92
N GLN A 173 -11.92 22.30 -0.86
CA GLN A 173 -12.53 23.58 -0.45
C GLN A 173 -12.34 24.68 -1.51
N ASN A 174 -11.18 24.74 -2.14
CA ASN A 174 -10.90 25.72 -3.20
C ASN A 174 -11.61 25.42 -4.52
N ASN A 175 -11.94 24.15 -4.79
CA ASN A 175 -12.71 23.78 -5.99
C ASN A 175 -14.22 23.85 -5.80
N ASN A 176 -14.72 23.78 -4.57
CA ASN A 176 -16.14 23.86 -4.26
C ASN A 176 -16.38 25.01 -3.27
N PRO A 177 -16.63 26.24 -3.77
CA PRO A 177 -16.83 27.39 -2.90
C PRO A 177 -18.05 27.16 -1.99
N PRO A 178 -18.04 27.66 -0.73
CA PRO A 178 -19.07 27.41 0.28
C PRO A 178 -20.49 27.90 -0.08
N LEU A 179 -20.70 28.48 -1.26
CA LEU A 179 -21.99 29.01 -1.73
C LEU A 179 -22.88 27.97 -2.41
N ALA A 180 -22.39 26.74 -2.66
CA ALA A 180 -23.18 25.68 -3.29
C ALA A 180 -24.12 24.92 -2.32
N GLN A 181 -24.04 25.17 -1.01
CA GLN A 181 -24.87 24.48 0.01
C GLN A 181 -26.03 25.33 0.57
N GLY A 182 -26.29 26.52 0.01
CA GLY A 182 -27.15 27.53 0.65
C GLY A 182 -28.48 27.91 -0.04
N PHE A 183 -28.91 27.26 -1.13
CA PHE A 183 -30.08 27.74 -1.88
C PHE A 183 -31.10 26.67 -2.31
N ALA A 184 -31.19 25.54 -1.60
CA ALA A 184 -32.15 24.47 -1.93
C ALA A 184 -33.12 24.14 -0.78
N HIS A 185 -33.52 25.14 0.00
CA HIS A 185 -34.68 25.07 0.87
C HIS A 185 -35.29 26.46 0.97
N ASP A 186 -36.28 26.71 0.11
CA ASP A 186 -37.46 27.54 0.38
C ASP A 186 -38.58 27.11 -0.58
#